data_AF-A0A8T5I314-F1
#
_entry.id   AF-A0A8T5I314-F1
#
_cell.length_a   1.000
_cell.length_b   1.000
_cell.length_c   1.000
_cell.angle_alpha   90.00
_cell.angle_beta   90.00
_cell.angle_gamma   90.00
#
_symmetry.space_group_name_H-M   'P 1'
#
loop_
_entity.id
_entity.type
_entity.pdbx_description
1 polymer ?
#
loop_
_entity_poly.entity_id
_entity_poly.type
_entity_poly.pdbx_seq_one_letter_code
_entity_poly.pdbx_strand_id
1 'polypeptide(L)'
;TDIFVKSWLKHHNIVYDNYVSVIDGPMKADLDYDVFIDDSPLNALKFLENNKKVILYSQPWNQHISNPNLHRILNLVEAIKKIKSN
;
A
#
# COMPACT_ATOMS: atom_id res chain seq x y z
N THR A 1 1.54 19.69 4.14
CA THR A 1 1.06 18.54 3.33
C THR A 1 0.12 17.65 4.13
N ASP A 2 0.46 17.28 5.36
CA ASP A 2 -0.36 16.37 6.18
C ASP A 2 -1.76 16.90 6.53
N ILE A 3 -1.90 18.22 6.76
CA ILE A 3 -3.20 18.86 7.04
C ILE A 3 -4.17 18.69 5.87
N PHE A 4 -3.67 18.78 4.63
CA PHE A 4 -4.49 18.58 3.44
C PHE A 4 -4.99 17.14 3.36
N VAL A 5 -4.10 16.16 3.55
CA VAL A 5 -4.47 14.74 3.50
C VAL A 5 -5.48 14.38 4.59
N LYS A 6 -5.25 14.84 5.83
CA LYS A 6 -6.19 14.63 6.94
C LYS A 6 -7.55 15.29 6.68
N SER A 7 -7.58 16.48 6.07
CA SER A 7 -8.82 17.16 5.70
C SER A 7 -9.58 16.41 4.61
N TRP A 8 -8.87 15.87 3.61
CA TRP A 8 -9.45 15.05 2.54
C TRP A 8 -10.06 13.76 3.11
N LEU A 9 -9.32 13.04 3.98
CA LEU A 9 -9.83 11.84 4.65
C LEU A 9 -11.10 12.14 5.46
N LYS A 10 -11.11 13.25 6.21
CA LYS A 10 -12.29 13.71 6.97
C LYS A 10 -13.47 14.02 6.05
N HIS A 11 -13.24 14.75 4.96
CA HIS A 11 -14.31 15.12 4.01
C HIS A 11 -14.98 13.89 3.39
N HIS A 12 -14.21 12.84 3.10
CA HIS A 12 -14.70 11.58 2.55
C HIS A 12 -15.13 10.55 3.62
N ASN A 13 -15.16 10.92 4.90
CA ASN A 13 -15.49 10.03 6.02
C ASN A 13 -14.67 8.73 6.05
N ILE A 14 -13.39 8.81 5.66
CA ILE A 14 -12.47 7.67 5.70
C ILE A 14 -11.87 7.60 7.10
N VAL A 15 -12.25 6.54 7.83
CA VAL A 15 -11.77 6.25 9.18
C VAL A 15 -10.43 5.51 9.11
N TYR A 16 -9.52 5.86 10.01
CA TYR A 16 -8.20 5.23 10.16
C TYR A 16 -7.79 5.31 11.63
N ASP A 17 -6.95 4.38 12.08
CA ASP A 17 -6.42 4.40 13.45
C ASP A 17 -5.24 5.38 13.57
N ASN A 18 -4.29 5.31 12.63
CA ASN A 18 -3.09 6.13 12.61
C ASN A 18 -2.83 6.73 11.22
N TYR A 19 -2.43 8.01 11.20
CA TYR A 19 -1.89 8.65 10.00
C TYR A 19 -0.38 8.81 10.17
N VAL A 20 0.39 8.20 9.28
CA VAL A 20 1.86 8.27 9.24
C VAL A 20 2.26 8.83 7.87
N SER A 21 3.05 9.91 7.89
CA SER A 21 3.70 10.48 6.72
C SER A 21 5.19 10.15 6.73
N VAL A 22 5.74 9.88 5.55
CA VAL A 22 7.18 9.73 5.34
C VAL A 22 7.64 10.78 4.34
N ILE A 23 8.92 11.13 4.39
CA ILE A 23 9.50 12.15 3.49
C ILE A 23 9.50 11.64 2.04
N ASP A 24 9.81 10.36 1.85
CA ASP A 24 9.83 9.71 0.54
C ASP A 24 9.09 8.36 0.58
N GLY A 25 8.39 8.03 -0.50
CA GLY A 25 7.54 6.85 -0.62
C GLY A 25 8.25 5.52 -0.27
N PRO A 26 9.47 5.27 -0.77
CA PRO A 26 10.25 4.07 -0.44
C PRO A 26 10.55 3.90 1.05
N MET A 27 10.61 4.98 1.83
CA MET A 27 10.80 4.91 3.30
C MET A 27 9.63 4.24 4.02
N LYS A 28 8.47 4.09 3.37
CA LYS A 28 7.37 3.28 3.91
C LYS A 28 7.83 1.85 4.22
N ALA A 29 8.83 1.32 3.52
CA ALA A 29 9.31 -0.05 3.71
C ALA A 29 10.03 -0.25 5.05
N ASP A 30 10.49 0.83 5.68
CA ASP A 30 11.11 0.82 7.01
C ASP A 30 10.07 0.73 8.14
N LEU A 31 8.78 0.91 7.83
CA LEU A 31 7.69 0.80 8.80
C LEU A 31 7.40 -0.66 9.14
N ASP A 32 6.99 -0.89 10.39
CA ASP A 32 6.70 -2.23 10.89
C ASP A 32 5.22 -2.58 10.76
N TYR A 33 4.81 -2.87 9.53
CA TYR A 33 3.48 -3.41 9.21
C TYR A 33 3.59 -4.79 8.57
N ASP A 34 2.60 -5.64 8.85
CA ASP A 34 2.53 -6.99 8.30
C ASP A 34 2.24 -6.99 6.79
N VAL A 35 1.42 -6.03 6.33
CA VAL A 35 0.92 -5.97 4.94
C VAL A 35 0.92 -4.53 4.45
N PHE A 36 1.47 -4.32 3.25
CA PHE A 36 1.41 -3.05 2.54
C PHE A 36 0.48 -3.17 1.33
N ILE A 37 -0.42 -2.19 1.16
CA ILE A 37 -1.23 -2.01 -0.05
C ILE A 37 -0.82 -0.68 -0.68
N ASP A 38 -0.28 -0.72 -1.89
CA ASP A 38 0.18 0.47 -2.62
C ASP A 38 0.09 0.18 -4.13
N ASP A 39 -0.03 1.22 -4.95
CA ASP A 39 -0.08 1.10 -6.41
C ASP A 39 1.27 1.49 -7.07
N SER A 40 2.17 2.12 -6.32
CA SER A 40 3.47 2.57 -6.80
C SER A 40 4.39 1.37 -7.10
N PRO A 41 4.91 1.23 -8.34
CA PRO A 41 5.92 0.24 -8.68
C PRO A 41 7.16 0.34 -7.77
N LEU A 42 7.61 1.57 -7.49
CA LEU A 42 8.80 1.82 -6.69
C LEU A 42 8.61 1.35 -5.24
N ASN A 43 7.45 1.66 -4.63
CA ASN A 43 7.16 1.23 -3.27
C ASN A 43 7.03 -0.29 -3.20
N ALA A 44 6.33 -0.90 -4.17
CA ALA A 44 6.15 -2.35 -4.23
C ALA A 44 7.48 -3.11 -4.29
N LEU A 45 8.41 -2.66 -5.13
CA LEU A 45 9.76 -3.23 -5.19
C LEU A 45 10.50 -3.03 -3.87
N LYS A 46 10.41 -1.85 -3.26
CA LYS A 46 11.09 -1.58 -2.00
C LYS A 46 10.57 -2.41 -0.83
N PHE A 47 9.27 -2.66 -0.77
CA PHE A 47 8.67 -3.56 0.20
C PHE A 47 9.17 -5.00 0.02
N LEU A 48 9.24 -5.49 -1.22
CA LEU A 48 9.76 -6.82 -1.53
C LEU A 48 11.24 -6.96 -1.14
N GLU A 49 12.08 -5.97 -1.43
CA GLU A 49 13.49 -5.92 -1.00
C GLU A 49 13.65 -6.02 0.52
N ASN A 50 12.69 -5.48 1.28
CA ASN A 50 12.66 -5.50 2.73
C ASN A 50 11.89 -6.70 3.31
N ASN A 51 11.63 -7.74 2.50
CA ASN A 51 10.88 -8.94 2.89
C ASN A 51 9.49 -8.63 3.50
N LYS A 52 8.86 -7.52 3.10
CA LYS A 52 7.51 -7.15 3.52
C LYS A 52 6.48 -7.79 2.59
N LYS A 53 5.29 -8.08 3.11
CA LYS A 53 4.18 -8.59 2.30
C LYS A 53 3.51 -7.46 1.53
N VAL A 54 3.35 -7.65 0.22
CA VAL A 54 2.82 -6.62 -0.69
C VAL A 54 1.57 -7.10 -1.39
N ILE A 55 0.54 -6.26 -1.31
CA ILE A 55 -0.63 -6.33 -2.16
C ILE A 55 -0.58 -5.13 -3.12
N LEU A 56 -0.22 -5.38 -4.38
CA LEU A 56 -0.14 -4.34 -5.41
C LEU A 56 -1.54 -4.04 -5.95
N TYR A 57 -2.01 -2.81 -5.74
CA TYR A 57 -3.24 -2.35 -6.37
C TYR A 57 -2.99 -2.16 -7.87
N SER A 58 -3.68 -2.92 -8.72
CA SER A 58 -3.43 -2.91 -10.16
C SER A 58 -3.81 -1.58 -10.79
N GLN A 59 -2.85 -0.98 -11.49
CA GLN A 59 -3.02 0.27 -12.23
C GLN A 59 -2.26 0.17 -13.57
N PRO A 60 -2.61 0.98 -14.59
CA PRO A 60 -1.95 0.90 -15.90
C PRO A 60 -0.42 1.06 -15.82
N TRP A 61 0.09 1.93 -14.94
CA TRP A 61 1.52 2.20 -14.80
C TRP A 61 2.31 1.07 -14.14
N ASN A 62 1.67 0.14 -13.44
CA ASN A 62 2.36 -0.91 -12.69
C ASN A 62 2.29 -2.30 -13.31
N GLN A 63 1.71 -2.46 -14.51
CA GLN A 63 1.49 -3.77 -15.14
C GLN A 63 2.78 -4.57 -15.42
N HIS A 64 3.91 -3.89 -15.60
CA HIS A 64 5.21 -4.51 -15.86
C HIS A 64 5.84 -5.18 -14.61
N ILE A 65 5.31 -4.90 -13.41
CA ILE A 65 5.83 -5.47 -12.16
C ILE A 65 5.37 -6.93 -12.02
N SER A 66 6.33 -7.85 -11.91
CA SER A 66 6.06 -9.27 -11.67
C SER A 66 7.02 -9.79 -10.61
N ASN A 67 6.48 -10.44 -9.58
CA ASN A 67 7.24 -11.11 -8.53
C ASN A 67 6.36 -12.21 -7.90
N PRO A 68 6.88 -13.43 -7.64
CA PRO A 68 6.10 -14.52 -7.03
C PRO A 68 5.48 -14.17 -5.66
N ASN A 69 6.13 -13.28 -4.91
CA ASN A 69 5.70 -12.86 -3.56
C ASN A 69 4.78 -11.63 -3.59
N LEU A 70 4.40 -11.15 -4.77
CA LEU A 70 3.53 -10.00 -4.95
C LEU A 70 2.12 -10.45 -5.34
N HIS A 71 1.13 -9.98 -4.60
CA HIS A 71 -0.27 -10.27 -4.90
C HIS A 71 -0.95 -9.05 -5.51
N ARG A 72 -1.54 -9.21 -6.70
CA ARG A 72 -2.35 -8.16 -7.31
C ARG A 72 -3.79 -8.20 -6.83
N ILE A 73 -4.38 -7.01 -6.73
CA ILE A 73 -5.82 -6.80 -6.56
C ILE A 73 -6.31 -5.80 -7.60
N LEU A 74 -7.59 -5.87 -7.96
CA LEU A 74 -8.25 -4.86 -8.81
C LEU A 74 -9.03 -3.83 -7.98
N ASN A 75 -9.35 -4.17 -6.72
CA ASN A 75 -10.13 -3.35 -5.80
C ASN A 75 -9.81 -3.72 -4.34
N LEU A 76 -10.18 -2.85 -3.39
CA LEU A 76 -9.91 -3.06 -1.96
C LEU A 76 -10.70 -4.24 -1.35
N VAL A 77 -11.82 -4.66 -1.94
CA VAL A 77 -12.59 -5.82 -1.45
C VAL A 77 -11.78 -7.12 -1.59
N GLU A 78 -11.01 -7.25 -2.67
CA GLU A 78 -10.07 -8.37 -2.84
C GLU A 78 -8.94 -8.34 -1.79
N ALA A 79 -8.48 -7.17 -1.38
CA ALA A 79 -7.49 -7.03 -0.31
C ALA A 79 -8.01 -7.64 1.00
N ILE A 80 -9.25 -7.33 1.36
CA ILE A 80 -9.90 -7.87 2.58
C ILE A 80 -9.92 -9.40 2.54
N LYS A 81 -10.30 -9.99 1.40
CA LYS A 81 -10.31 -11.45 1.22
C LYS A 81 -8.92 -12.03 1.41
N LYS A 82 -7.90 -11.45 0.76
CA LYS A 82 -6.51 -11.91 0.85
C LYS A 82 -5.94 -11.81 2.26
N ILE A 83 -6.24 -10.74 2.99
CA ILE A 83 -5.75 -10.56 4.36
C ILE A 83 -6.37 -11.60 5.28
N LYS A 84 -7.68 -11.83 5.19
CA LYS A 84 -8.41 -12.82 6.02
C LYS A 84 -8.07 -14.29 5.73
N SER A 85 -7.51 -14.58 4.56
CA SER A 85 -7.12 -15.95 4.16
C SER A 85 -5.71 -16.35 4.64
N ASN A 86 -4.98 -15.46 5.33
CA ASN A 86 -3.74 -15.82 6.04
C ASN A 86 -4.03 -16.06 7.51
#